data_AF-A0A7X1BVK2-F1
#
_entry.id   AF-A0A7X1BVK2-F1
#
_cell.length_a   1.000
_cell.length_b   1.000
_cell.length_c   1.000
_cell.angle_alpha   90.00
_cell.angle_beta   90.00
_cell.angle_gamma   90.00
#
_symmetry.space_group_name_H-M   'P 1'
#
loop_
_entity.id
_entity.type
_entity.pdbx_description
1 polymer ?
#
loop_
_entity_poly.entity_id
_entity_poly.type
_entity_poly.pdbx_seq_one_letter_code
_entity_poly.pdbx_strand_id
1 'polypeptide(L)'
;MQPGLVNRAIYVGGFGTSTTYKHMLNTQIEGNVIGLKISEISGIKSVSTDETKSTLTKLQTLVEAKKIDVEEDEHNYITTGINSFSTLKDAKINKNFFYSNSDNVDKHGVGQDHAIYLRGSQNIDFVGNHVRGFHNGPPGGIKFKSGRNILIMNNYFRNTGIIMYGNSEYGLADTYTPVAELSNWLVANNTMDWKKWQDFYAIGMELNSATRTANTRNGVFIDNRYINYQNIPSNRRQKMKLAFADGVGFLPKDSYLAGNTRDDTVDGILQADNWPADYDYSKKSNFNEWSSILHPDMGTEYNEYIHTKIPMRDDLKVK
;
A
#
# COMPACT_ATOMS: atom_id res chain seq x y z
N MET A 1 21.95 12.24 21.07
CA MET A 1 21.24 12.96 19.98
C MET A 1 19.80 12.50 20.01
N GLN A 2 18.82 13.40 20.17
CA GLN A 2 17.40 13.01 20.05
C GLN A 2 17.13 12.63 18.58
N PRO A 3 16.71 11.39 18.29
CA PRO A 3 16.41 10.95 16.93
C PRO A 3 15.03 11.43 16.51
N GLY A 4 14.85 12.74 16.38
CA GLY A 4 13.69 13.34 15.74
C GLY A 4 14.19 14.47 14.87
N LEU A 5 14.07 14.34 13.54
CA LEU A 5 13.97 15.40 12.52
C LEU A 5 14.54 15.03 11.14
N VAL A 6 15.25 13.91 10.96
CA VAL A 6 15.70 13.49 9.61
C VAL A 6 14.81 12.35 9.11
N ASN A 7 13.98 12.64 8.10
CA ASN A 7 13.17 11.62 7.43
C ASN A 7 14.11 10.60 6.76
N ARG A 8 14.11 9.37 7.26
CA ARG A 8 14.86 8.25 6.66
C ARG A 8 13.98 7.64 5.57
N ALA A 9 14.21 8.06 4.33
CA ALA A 9 13.38 7.72 3.18
C ALA A 9 14.20 7.56 1.89
N ILE A 10 13.73 6.69 1.01
CA ILE A 10 14.20 6.59 -0.37
C ILE A 10 13.37 7.56 -1.21
N TYR A 11 13.99 8.62 -1.73
CA TYR A 11 13.30 9.59 -2.57
C TYR A 11 13.38 9.20 -4.05
N VAL A 12 12.23 9.14 -4.71
CA VAL A 12 12.09 8.89 -6.14
C VAL A 12 11.15 9.91 -6.75
N GLY A 13 11.56 10.57 -7.82
CA GLY A 13 10.78 11.65 -8.42
C GLY A 13 11.65 12.53 -9.29
N GLY A 14 11.00 13.23 -10.21
CA GLY A 14 11.66 14.19 -11.06
C GLY A 14 11.84 15.55 -10.36
N PHE A 15 11.98 16.59 -11.17
CA PHE A 15 12.20 17.96 -10.70
C PHE A 15 10.94 18.79 -10.96
N GLY A 16 10.44 19.47 -9.93
CA GLY A 16 9.29 20.34 -10.04
C GLY A 16 9.56 21.73 -9.47
N THR A 17 9.89 22.68 -10.34
CA THR A 17 9.93 24.13 -10.05
C THR A 17 9.18 24.90 -11.13
N SER A 18 8.92 26.18 -10.91
CA SER A 18 8.28 27.05 -11.92
C SER A 18 9.09 27.19 -13.23
N THR A 19 10.39 26.90 -13.20
CA THR A 19 11.30 27.03 -14.35
C THR A 19 11.76 25.70 -14.92
N THR A 20 11.64 24.61 -14.17
CA THR A 20 12.06 23.26 -14.59
C THR A 20 11.06 22.25 -14.09
N TYR A 21 10.40 21.59 -15.03
CA TYR A 21 9.42 20.56 -14.74
C TYR A 21 9.76 19.31 -15.55
N LYS A 22 10.30 18.29 -14.87
CA LYS A 22 10.78 17.06 -15.49
C LYS A 22 10.25 15.88 -14.71
N HIS A 23 9.76 14.88 -15.44
CA HIS A 23 9.28 13.63 -14.86
C HIS A 23 10.41 12.62 -14.70
N MET A 24 10.33 11.82 -13.64
CA MET A 24 11.07 10.56 -13.54
C MET A 24 10.15 9.46 -14.06
N LEU A 25 10.61 8.75 -15.09
CA LEU A 25 9.83 7.77 -15.84
C LEU A 25 10.47 6.39 -15.72
N ASN A 26 9.70 5.33 -15.93
CA ASN A 26 10.17 3.94 -16.07
C ASN A 26 11.03 3.47 -14.89
N THR A 27 10.64 3.86 -13.67
CA THR A 27 11.40 3.55 -12.45
C THR A 27 11.03 2.16 -11.94
N GLN A 28 12.03 1.29 -11.77
CA GLN A 28 11.84 -0.06 -11.22
C GLN A 28 12.44 -0.13 -9.81
N ILE A 29 11.61 -0.45 -8.84
CA ILE A 29 11.97 -0.69 -7.45
C ILE A 29 11.48 -2.10 -7.13
N GLU A 30 12.30 -3.10 -7.44
CA GLU A 30 11.89 -4.49 -7.36
C GLU A 30 12.81 -5.35 -6.50
N GLY A 31 12.23 -6.28 -5.73
CA GLY A 31 13.00 -7.27 -4.96
C GLY A 31 13.83 -6.69 -3.81
N ASN A 32 13.47 -5.53 -3.26
CA ASN A 32 14.24 -4.88 -2.20
C ASN A 32 13.79 -5.32 -0.80
N VAL A 33 14.71 -5.23 0.17
CA VAL A 33 14.39 -5.30 1.61
C VAL A 33 14.59 -3.92 2.20
N ILE A 34 13.50 -3.29 2.62
CA ILE A 34 13.45 -1.94 3.17
C ILE A 34 13.14 -2.08 4.66
N GLY A 35 14.22 -2.24 5.43
CA GLY A 35 14.19 -2.55 6.86
C GLY A 35 14.06 -4.05 7.15
N LEU A 36 14.67 -4.51 8.24
CA LEU A 36 14.65 -5.91 8.65
C LEU A 36 14.96 -6.10 10.14
N LYS A 37 14.72 -7.31 10.63
CA LYS A 37 15.33 -7.83 11.87
C LYS A 37 16.20 -9.03 11.56
N ILE A 38 17.39 -9.11 12.14
CA ILE A 38 18.35 -10.20 11.86
C ILE A 38 17.75 -11.56 12.25
N SER A 39 17.05 -11.60 13.38
CA SER A 39 16.38 -12.78 13.92
C SER A 39 15.21 -13.27 13.07
N GLU A 40 14.74 -12.46 12.09
CA GLU A 40 13.65 -12.79 11.19
C GLU A 40 14.10 -13.08 9.75
N ILE A 41 15.41 -13.10 9.44
CA ILE A 41 15.92 -13.29 8.07
C ILE A 41 15.34 -14.54 7.38
N SER A 42 15.28 -15.68 8.06
CA SER A 42 14.68 -16.91 7.51
C SER A 42 13.24 -16.72 7.04
N GLY A 43 12.52 -15.89 7.80
CA GLY A 43 11.20 -15.39 7.50
C GLY A 43 11.15 -14.58 6.21
N ILE A 44 11.92 -13.50 6.18
CA ILE A 44 11.99 -12.56 5.07
C ILE A 44 12.34 -13.30 3.76
N LYS A 45 13.34 -14.17 3.79
CA LYS A 45 13.77 -14.99 2.64
C LYS A 45 12.61 -15.76 1.99
N SER A 46 11.73 -16.35 2.78
CA SER A 46 10.66 -17.21 2.22
C SER A 46 9.63 -16.47 1.39
N VAL A 47 9.60 -15.13 1.47
CA VAL A 47 8.69 -14.27 0.73
C VAL A 47 9.41 -13.32 -0.23
N SER A 48 10.75 -13.33 -0.28
CA SER A 48 11.54 -12.50 -1.19
C SER A 48 11.79 -13.17 -2.56
N THR A 49 12.32 -12.41 -3.52
CA THR A 49 12.80 -12.97 -4.81
C THR A 49 14.06 -13.80 -4.60
N ASP A 50 14.47 -14.55 -5.63
CA ASP A 50 15.65 -15.41 -5.52
C ASP A 50 16.95 -14.61 -5.40
N GLU A 51 17.08 -13.45 -6.05
CA GLU A 51 18.25 -12.58 -5.84
C GLU A 51 18.31 -12.05 -4.40
N THR A 52 17.18 -11.59 -3.86
CA THR A 52 17.09 -11.11 -2.49
C THR A 52 17.40 -12.24 -1.50
N LYS A 53 16.88 -13.46 -1.73
CA LYS A 53 17.17 -14.65 -0.91
C LYS A 53 18.65 -14.96 -0.87
N SER A 54 19.35 -14.86 -2.01
CA SER A 54 20.79 -15.07 -2.10
C SER A 54 21.55 -14.08 -1.22
N THR A 55 21.20 -12.79 -1.33
CA THR A 55 21.79 -11.72 -0.52
C THR A 55 21.54 -11.92 0.98
N LEU A 56 20.29 -12.23 1.36
CA LEU A 56 19.92 -12.50 2.75
C LEU A 56 20.58 -13.76 3.30
N THR A 57 20.78 -14.79 2.48
CA THR A 57 21.50 -16.01 2.87
C THR A 57 22.98 -15.69 3.12
N LYS A 58 23.61 -14.88 2.27
CA LYS A 58 24.97 -14.41 2.51
C LYS A 58 25.07 -13.61 3.81
N LEU A 59 24.15 -12.67 4.05
CA LEU A 59 24.11 -11.91 5.31
C LEU A 59 24.01 -12.85 6.51
N GLN A 60 23.03 -13.76 6.51
CA GLN A 60 22.82 -14.72 7.59
C GLN A 60 24.07 -15.57 7.86
N THR A 61 24.69 -16.13 6.81
CA THR A 61 25.92 -16.91 6.95
C THR A 61 27.07 -16.10 7.56
N LEU A 62 27.21 -14.83 7.18
CA LEU A 62 28.26 -13.96 7.72
C LEU A 62 28.02 -13.62 9.20
N VAL A 63 26.77 -13.35 9.60
CA VAL A 63 26.39 -13.14 11.01
C VAL A 63 26.65 -14.41 11.83
N GLU A 64 26.16 -15.56 11.37
CA GLU A 64 26.29 -16.84 12.09
C GLU A 64 27.76 -17.27 12.23
N ALA A 65 28.58 -17.00 11.21
CA ALA A 65 30.03 -17.23 11.24
C ALA A 65 30.82 -16.15 12.01
N LYS A 66 30.15 -15.15 12.59
CA LYS A 66 30.77 -13.99 13.29
C LYS A 66 31.81 -13.25 12.45
N LYS A 67 31.58 -13.18 11.13
CA LYS A 67 32.43 -12.44 10.17
C LYS A 67 32.03 -10.98 10.01
N ILE A 68 30.82 -10.65 10.47
CA ILE A 68 30.34 -9.29 10.66
C ILE A 68 29.78 -9.22 12.08
N ASP A 69 30.02 -8.10 12.74
CA ASP A 69 29.42 -7.82 14.03
C ASP A 69 28.10 -7.07 13.81
N VAL A 70 27.05 -7.51 14.50
CA VAL A 70 25.74 -6.91 14.43
C VAL A 70 25.27 -6.68 15.85
N GLU A 71 25.45 -5.44 16.31
CA GLU A 71 25.26 -5.06 17.72
C GLU A 71 23.79 -5.12 18.16
N GLU A 72 22.85 -4.99 17.23
CA GLU A 72 21.41 -4.92 17.47
C GLU A 72 20.62 -5.79 16.49
N ASP A 73 19.49 -6.36 16.93
CA ASP A 73 18.63 -7.19 16.07
C ASP A 73 17.82 -6.35 15.06
N GLU A 74 17.44 -5.14 15.46
CA GLU A 74 16.48 -4.29 14.74
C GLU A 74 17.22 -3.33 13.80
N HIS A 75 16.94 -3.41 12.49
CA HIS A 75 17.47 -2.50 11.46
C HIS A 75 16.35 -1.89 10.61
N ASN A 76 15.17 -1.75 11.20
CA ASN A 76 13.97 -1.20 10.57
C ASN A 76 13.72 0.26 10.97
N TYR A 77 14.79 1.03 11.16
CA TYR A 77 14.76 2.45 11.50
C TYR A 77 14.42 3.33 10.30
N ILE A 78 13.23 3.15 9.75
CA ILE A 78 12.76 3.79 8.52
C ILE A 78 11.50 4.56 8.83
N THR A 79 11.52 5.86 8.51
CA THR A 79 10.36 6.75 8.67
C THR A 79 9.40 6.58 7.50
N THR A 80 9.91 6.70 6.26
CA THR A 80 9.14 6.44 5.03
C THR A 80 9.91 5.42 4.19
N GLY A 81 9.26 4.41 3.62
CA GLY A 81 9.96 3.48 2.71
C GLY A 81 10.39 4.18 1.43
N ILE A 82 9.42 4.46 0.55
CA ILE A 82 9.63 5.17 -0.73
C ILE A 82 8.80 6.45 -0.72
N ASN A 83 9.40 7.58 -1.06
CA ASN A 83 8.72 8.87 -1.10
C ASN A 83 8.89 9.53 -2.46
N SER A 84 7.79 10.01 -3.04
CA SER A 84 7.80 10.88 -4.19
C SER A 84 7.07 12.18 -3.89
N PHE A 85 7.79 13.29 -3.98
CA PHE A 85 7.22 14.62 -3.77
C PHE A 85 6.35 15.08 -4.94
N SER A 86 6.67 14.67 -6.16
CA SER A 86 5.89 14.91 -7.39
C SER A 86 6.57 14.22 -8.58
N THR A 87 5.89 14.18 -9.73
CA THR A 87 6.46 13.90 -11.06
C THR A 87 7.04 12.50 -11.30
N LEU A 88 6.75 11.52 -10.42
CA LEU A 88 6.99 10.11 -10.70
C LEU A 88 5.89 9.56 -11.62
N LYS A 89 6.26 9.02 -12.78
CA LYS A 89 5.35 8.27 -13.64
C LYS A 89 5.96 6.93 -14.08
N ASP A 90 5.11 6.00 -14.52
CA ASP A 90 5.51 4.71 -15.10
C ASP A 90 6.44 3.94 -14.14
N ALA A 91 6.04 3.81 -12.88
CA ALA A 91 6.88 3.21 -11.85
C ALA A 91 6.36 1.86 -11.40
N LYS A 92 7.27 0.88 -11.34
CA LYS A 92 7.02 -0.47 -10.84
C LYS A 92 7.65 -0.63 -9.47
N ILE A 93 6.83 -0.82 -8.45
CA ILE A 93 7.24 -1.02 -7.05
C ILE A 93 6.79 -2.42 -6.64
N ASN A 94 7.55 -3.43 -7.05
CA ASN A 94 7.08 -4.82 -7.04
C ASN A 94 7.95 -5.75 -6.19
N LYS A 95 7.33 -6.75 -5.56
CA LYS A 95 8.04 -7.86 -4.89
C LYS A 95 9.01 -7.40 -3.80
N ASN A 96 8.79 -6.24 -3.19
CA ASN A 96 9.61 -5.72 -2.09
C ASN A 96 9.11 -6.18 -0.73
N PHE A 97 10.00 -6.19 0.25
CA PHE A 97 9.70 -6.41 1.66
C PHE A 97 9.92 -5.11 2.43
N PHE A 98 8.85 -4.51 2.93
CA PHE A 98 8.88 -3.31 3.76
C PHE A 98 8.64 -3.69 5.22
N TYR A 99 9.57 -3.33 6.10
CA TYR A 99 9.47 -3.55 7.54
C TYR A 99 9.92 -2.29 8.28
N SER A 100 8.96 -1.59 8.90
CA SER A 100 9.23 -0.44 9.78
C SER A 100 9.03 -0.81 11.26
N ASN A 101 9.29 0.13 12.15
CA ASN A 101 9.47 -0.05 13.58
C ASN A 101 8.17 -0.13 14.40
N SER A 102 6.97 0.01 13.81
CA SER A 102 5.73 -0.05 14.61
C SER A 102 5.39 -1.44 15.16
N ASP A 103 6.05 -2.48 14.66
CA ASP A 103 6.00 -3.83 15.23
C ASP A 103 7.14 -4.07 16.25
N ASN A 104 8.00 -3.08 16.53
CA ASN A 104 9.06 -3.22 17.54
C ASN A 104 8.52 -2.96 18.95
N VAL A 105 9.20 -3.53 19.94
CA VAL A 105 8.95 -3.22 21.36
C VAL A 105 9.37 -1.78 21.65
N ASP A 106 10.56 -1.39 21.18
CA ASP A 106 11.04 -0.01 21.20
C ASP A 106 11.09 0.54 19.77
N LYS A 107 10.55 1.74 19.58
CA LYS A 107 10.59 2.45 18.29
C LYS A 107 11.91 3.21 18.09
N HIS A 108 12.76 3.26 19.11
CA HIS A 108 14.07 3.94 19.16
C HIS A 108 13.97 5.42 18.80
N GLY A 109 12.85 6.03 19.22
CA GLY A 109 12.50 7.41 18.91
C GLY A 109 12.24 7.70 17.42
N VAL A 110 12.29 6.70 16.53
CA VAL A 110 12.05 6.90 15.09
C VAL A 110 10.57 7.16 14.86
N GLY A 111 10.25 8.39 14.46
CA GLY A 111 8.92 8.77 13.98
C GLY A 111 8.56 7.99 12.72
N GLN A 112 7.29 7.57 12.63
CA GLN A 112 6.78 6.80 11.52
C GLN A 112 5.94 7.66 10.57
N ASP A 113 6.11 7.38 9.28
CA ASP A 113 5.26 7.83 8.18
C ASP A 113 4.89 6.60 7.32
N HIS A 114 4.93 6.67 5.99
CA HIS A 114 4.31 5.66 5.12
C HIS A 114 5.30 4.65 4.51
N ALA A 115 4.84 3.44 4.18
CA ALA A 115 5.64 2.49 3.40
C ALA A 115 5.94 3.04 2.01
N ILE A 116 4.93 3.61 1.35
CA ILE A 116 5.12 4.51 0.22
C ILE A 116 4.31 5.80 0.44
N TYR A 117 4.87 6.93 0.05
CA TYR A 117 4.19 8.21 0.03
C TYR A 117 4.40 8.85 -1.33
N LEU A 118 3.41 8.69 -2.21
CA LEU A 118 3.47 9.15 -3.59
C LEU A 118 2.54 10.34 -3.80
N ARG A 119 3.07 11.42 -4.36
CA ARG A 119 2.32 12.64 -4.65
C ARG A 119 2.29 12.87 -6.14
N GLY A 120 1.08 13.12 -6.64
CA GLY A 120 0.82 13.40 -8.03
C GLY A 120 1.42 12.37 -9.00
N SER A 121 1.33 11.09 -8.66
CA SER A 121 1.97 10.02 -9.42
C SER A 121 1.02 9.40 -10.45
N GLN A 122 1.56 8.86 -11.54
CA GLN A 122 0.77 8.30 -12.65
C GLN A 122 1.34 6.96 -13.11
N ASN A 123 0.49 6.01 -13.52
CA ASN A 123 0.91 4.71 -14.05
C ASN A 123 1.84 3.99 -13.04
N ILE A 124 1.29 3.66 -11.87
CA ILE A 124 2.05 3.08 -10.77
C ILE A 124 1.58 1.66 -10.52
N ASP A 125 2.52 0.72 -10.61
CA ASP A 125 2.33 -0.68 -10.21
C ASP A 125 2.88 -0.85 -8.79
N PHE A 126 2.04 -1.33 -7.88
CA PHE A 126 2.43 -1.77 -6.55
C PHE A 126 1.99 -3.22 -6.36
N VAL A 127 2.85 -4.17 -6.75
CA VAL A 127 2.46 -5.58 -6.89
C VAL A 127 3.33 -6.54 -6.09
N GLY A 128 2.69 -7.48 -5.37
CA GLY A 128 3.40 -8.60 -4.75
C GLY A 128 4.32 -8.19 -3.60
N ASN A 129 4.07 -7.05 -2.95
CA ASN A 129 4.87 -6.56 -1.83
C ASN A 129 4.40 -7.13 -0.48
N HIS A 130 5.33 -7.33 0.44
CA HIS A 130 5.04 -7.59 1.85
C HIS A 130 5.26 -6.29 2.62
N VAL A 131 4.24 -5.77 3.29
CA VAL A 131 4.32 -4.51 4.03
C VAL A 131 3.89 -4.73 5.47
N ARG A 132 4.78 -4.42 6.40
CA ARG A 132 4.51 -4.56 7.83
C ARG A 132 5.24 -3.52 8.67
N GLY A 133 4.80 -3.41 9.92
CA GLY A 133 5.36 -2.46 10.85
C GLY A 133 5.10 -1.01 10.43
N PHE A 134 4.10 -0.74 9.58
CA PHE A 134 3.55 0.56 9.24
C PHE A 134 2.13 0.67 9.78
N HIS A 135 1.81 1.71 10.52
CA HIS A 135 0.51 1.85 11.19
C HIS A 135 -0.66 1.90 10.20
N ASN A 136 -1.81 1.30 10.54
CA ASN A 136 -3.01 1.26 9.69
C ASN A 136 -3.84 2.57 9.69
N GLY A 137 -3.19 3.74 9.68
CA GLY A 137 -3.88 5.03 9.74
C GLY A 137 -3.07 6.16 9.12
N PRO A 138 -3.48 7.43 9.28
CA PRO A 138 -2.83 8.62 8.74
C PRO A 138 -1.31 8.72 8.93
N PRO A 139 -0.69 8.21 10.02
CA PRO A 139 0.77 8.20 10.17
C PRO A 139 1.45 6.93 9.61
N GLY A 140 0.79 6.13 8.77
CA GLY A 140 1.33 4.88 8.24
C GLY A 140 0.59 4.40 6.99
N GLY A 141 0.75 3.13 6.62
CA GLY A 141 0.11 2.61 5.40
C GLY A 141 0.91 2.90 4.13
N ILE A 142 0.27 2.68 2.99
CA ILE A 142 0.66 3.27 1.71
C ILE A 142 -0.24 4.48 1.44
N LYS A 143 0.36 5.60 0.99
CA LYS A 143 -0.36 6.85 0.75
C LYS A 143 -0.10 7.39 -0.63
N PHE A 144 -1.21 7.76 -1.28
CA PHE A 144 -1.20 8.57 -2.47
C PHE A 144 -1.90 9.90 -2.19
N LYS A 145 -1.30 11.00 -2.64
CA LYS A 145 -1.95 12.31 -2.75
C LYS A 145 -2.10 12.64 -4.23
N SER A 146 -3.32 12.57 -4.73
CA SER A 146 -3.67 12.53 -6.15
C SER A 146 -2.94 11.42 -6.92
N GLY A 147 -3.60 10.87 -7.92
CA GLY A 147 -3.04 9.77 -8.71
C GLY A 147 -3.94 9.33 -9.84
N ARG A 148 -3.32 8.92 -10.94
CA ARG A 148 -4.00 8.42 -12.15
C ARG A 148 -3.40 7.08 -12.56
N ASN A 149 -4.24 6.10 -12.89
CA ASN A 149 -3.81 4.76 -13.34
C ASN A 149 -2.93 4.09 -12.27
N ILE A 150 -3.53 3.78 -11.12
CA ILE A 150 -2.83 3.21 -9.97
C ILE A 150 -3.28 1.77 -9.78
N LEU A 151 -2.33 0.84 -9.85
CA LEU A 151 -2.55 -0.59 -9.73
C LEU A 151 -1.91 -1.10 -8.43
N ILE A 152 -2.71 -1.73 -7.56
CA ILE A 152 -2.29 -2.28 -6.28
C ILE A 152 -2.77 -3.73 -6.22
N MET A 153 -1.87 -4.68 -6.47
CA MET A 153 -2.26 -6.08 -6.62
C MET A 153 -1.42 -7.07 -5.82
N ASN A 154 -2.05 -8.13 -5.33
CA ASN A 154 -1.37 -9.29 -4.76
C ASN A 154 -0.40 -8.95 -3.61
N ASN A 155 -0.65 -7.88 -2.86
CA ASN A 155 0.18 -7.48 -1.73
C ASN A 155 -0.31 -8.13 -0.43
N TYR A 156 0.59 -8.27 0.53
CA TYR A 156 0.29 -8.60 1.92
C TYR A 156 0.58 -7.39 2.81
N PHE A 157 -0.46 -6.83 3.42
CA PHE A 157 -0.42 -5.68 4.32
C PHE A 157 -0.71 -6.15 5.75
N ARG A 158 0.29 -6.19 6.62
CA ARG A 158 0.13 -6.54 8.03
C ARG A 158 -0.01 -5.28 8.87
N ASN A 159 -1.15 -5.14 9.55
CA ASN A 159 -1.52 -3.97 10.34
C ASN A 159 -1.30 -2.64 9.59
N THR A 160 -1.41 -2.66 8.27
CA THR A 160 -1.08 -1.58 7.33
C THR A 160 -2.28 -1.37 6.42
N GLY A 161 -2.57 -0.11 6.04
CA GLY A 161 -3.70 0.24 5.17
C GLY A 161 -3.30 0.97 3.89
N ILE A 162 -4.28 1.24 3.05
CA ILE A 162 -4.21 2.04 1.82
C ILE A 162 -4.93 3.36 2.06
N ILE A 163 -4.26 4.47 1.74
CA ILE A 163 -4.76 5.81 2.00
C ILE A 163 -4.70 6.63 0.70
N MET A 164 -5.85 7.16 0.31
CA MET A 164 -6.06 7.92 -0.91
C MET A 164 -6.50 9.33 -0.53
N TYR A 165 -5.71 10.33 -0.90
CA TYR A 165 -5.96 11.74 -0.60
C TYR A 165 -6.16 12.49 -1.91
N GLY A 166 -7.23 13.27 -2.02
CA GLY A 166 -7.56 14.05 -3.22
C GLY A 166 -6.99 15.47 -3.23
N ASN A 167 -5.95 15.77 -2.45
CA ASN A 167 -5.33 17.10 -2.46
C ASN A 167 -4.75 17.44 -3.83
N SER A 168 -4.76 18.73 -4.18
CA SER A 168 -4.02 19.21 -5.35
C SER A 168 -2.52 18.94 -5.19
N GLU A 169 -1.93 18.25 -6.16
CA GLU A 169 -0.50 17.91 -6.19
C GLU A 169 0.10 18.17 -7.56
N TYR A 170 1.38 18.51 -7.59
CA TYR A 170 2.16 18.53 -8.83
C TYR A 170 2.47 17.10 -9.27
N GLY A 171 2.59 16.88 -10.57
CA GLY A 171 2.97 15.61 -11.18
C GLY A 171 1.90 15.00 -12.09
N LEU A 172 0.61 15.33 -11.85
CA LEU A 172 -0.50 14.87 -12.69
C LEU A 172 -0.59 15.62 -14.02
N ALA A 173 -0.44 16.94 -13.99
CA ALA A 173 -0.31 17.74 -15.20
C ALA A 173 1.09 17.60 -15.80
N ASP A 174 1.18 17.81 -17.12
CA ASP A 174 2.47 17.87 -17.85
C ASP A 174 3.16 19.23 -17.70
N THR A 175 2.55 20.16 -16.97
CA THR A 175 3.11 21.47 -16.59
C THR A 175 3.17 21.59 -15.07
N TYR A 176 3.85 22.64 -14.59
CA TYR A 176 3.92 22.98 -13.16
C TYR A 176 2.59 23.55 -12.63
N THR A 177 1.53 22.75 -12.72
CA THR A 177 0.18 23.07 -12.27
C THR A 177 -0.29 21.96 -11.33
N PRO A 178 -0.72 22.29 -10.10
CA PRO A 178 -1.20 21.27 -9.18
C PRO A 178 -2.60 20.80 -9.58
N VAL A 179 -2.85 19.50 -9.52
CA VAL A 179 -4.13 18.87 -9.89
C VAL A 179 -4.60 18.00 -8.73
N ALA A 180 -5.88 18.14 -8.38
CA ALA A 180 -6.59 17.29 -7.43
C ALA A 180 -7.41 16.24 -8.19
N GLU A 181 -6.93 15.00 -8.28
CA GLU A 181 -7.60 13.92 -9.02
C GLU A 181 -7.18 12.54 -8.49
N LEU A 182 -8.15 11.64 -8.40
CA LEU A 182 -7.94 10.21 -8.12
C LEU A 182 -8.73 9.42 -9.16
N SER A 183 -8.07 8.92 -10.20
CA SER A 183 -8.75 8.27 -11.33
C SER A 183 -8.08 6.98 -11.77
N ASN A 184 -8.89 6.02 -12.21
CA ASN A 184 -8.45 4.71 -12.71
C ASN A 184 -7.61 3.97 -11.65
N TRP A 185 -8.28 3.45 -10.63
CA TRP A 185 -7.68 2.73 -9.53
C TRP A 185 -8.06 1.27 -9.57
N LEU A 186 -7.09 0.36 -9.64
CA LEU A 186 -7.30 -1.07 -9.49
C LEU A 186 -6.67 -1.54 -8.19
N VAL A 187 -7.49 -1.99 -7.25
CA VAL A 187 -7.03 -2.58 -5.99
C VAL A 187 -7.54 -4.02 -5.96
N ALA A 188 -6.69 -4.98 -6.32
CA ALA A 188 -7.10 -6.36 -6.56
C ALA A 188 -6.30 -7.42 -5.78
N ASN A 189 -7.01 -8.39 -5.20
CA ASN A 189 -6.43 -9.59 -4.56
C ASN A 189 -5.35 -9.30 -3.50
N ASN A 190 -5.49 -8.21 -2.75
CA ASN A 190 -4.60 -7.91 -1.63
C ASN A 190 -5.09 -8.60 -0.35
N THR A 191 -4.15 -8.94 0.54
CA THR A 191 -4.47 -9.42 1.89
C THR A 191 -4.15 -8.33 2.89
N MET A 192 -5.15 -7.91 3.67
CA MET A 192 -4.99 -6.97 4.77
C MET A 192 -5.21 -7.74 6.07
N ASP A 193 -4.14 -7.89 6.83
CA ASP A 193 -4.08 -8.76 8.00
C ASP A 193 -3.98 -7.93 9.28
N TRP A 194 -5.05 -7.93 10.07
CA TRP A 194 -5.10 -7.32 11.39
C TRP A 194 -4.54 -8.24 12.46
N LYS A 195 -3.27 -8.68 12.29
CA LYS A 195 -2.55 -9.46 13.30
C LYS A 195 -2.63 -8.84 14.69
N LYS A 196 -2.70 -7.50 14.80
CA LYS A 196 -2.91 -6.76 16.04
C LYS A 196 -3.70 -5.48 15.77
N TRP A 197 -4.72 -5.21 16.58
CA TRP A 197 -5.37 -3.90 16.59
C TRP A 197 -4.57 -2.92 17.45
N GLN A 198 -4.35 -1.71 16.94
CA GLN A 198 -3.58 -0.63 17.58
C GLN A 198 -4.50 0.42 18.22
N ASP A 199 -5.69 -0.01 18.68
CA ASP A 199 -6.71 0.78 19.40
C ASP A 199 -7.27 2.04 18.70
N PHE A 200 -6.92 2.27 17.42
CA PHE A 200 -7.31 3.51 16.74
C PHE A 200 -7.95 3.29 15.36
N TYR A 201 -7.26 2.64 14.43
CA TYR A 201 -7.72 2.56 13.04
C TYR A 201 -8.10 1.13 12.61
N ALA A 202 -9.19 1.06 11.85
CA ALA A 202 -9.79 -0.19 11.38
C ALA A 202 -10.26 -0.09 9.91
N ILE A 203 -9.73 0.83 9.11
CA ILE A 203 -10.38 1.17 7.82
C ILE A 203 -9.86 0.30 6.67
N GLY A 204 -8.58 -0.09 6.68
CA GLY A 204 -7.96 -0.92 5.64
C GLY A 204 -7.74 -0.17 4.32
N MET A 205 -8.81 0.37 3.73
CA MET A 205 -8.79 1.23 2.55
C MET A 205 -9.58 2.51 2.80
N GLU A 206 -8.89 3.64 2.74
CA GLU A 206 -9.46 4.95 3.06
C GLU A 206 -9.21 5.95 1.93
N LEU A 207 -10.29 6.38 1.27
CA LEU A 207 -10.38 7.72 0.71
C LEU A 207 -10.56 8.68 1.90
N ASN A 208 -9.67 9.64 2.04
CA ASN A 208 -9.69 10.53 3.20
C ASN A 208 -10.73 11.63 3.06
N SER A 209 -11.56 11.79 4.10
CA SER A 209 -12.68 12.73 4.08
C SER A 209 -12.23 14.18 3.95
N ALA A 210 -11.23 14.60 4.72
CA ALA A 210 -10.80 16.01 4.75
C ALA A 210 -10.13 16.47 3.45
N THR A 211 -9.70 15.53 2.61
CA THR A 211 -8.96 15.81 1.38
C THR A 211 -9.63 15.26 0.13
N ARG A 212 -10.88 14.78 0.24
CA ARG A 212 -11.65 14.27 -0.90
C ARG A 212 -11.81 15.33 -2.00
N THR A 213 -11.86 14.89 -3.25
CA THR A 213 -12.02 15.75 -4.43
C THR A 213 -13.16 15.23 -5.30
N ALA A 214 -13.91 16.14 -5.94
CA ALA A 214 -14.95 15.76 -6.91
C ALA A 214 -14.38 15.04 -8.15
N ASN A 215 -13.06 15.14 -8.38
CA ASN A 215 -12.36 14.43 -9.45
C ASN A 215 -11.90 13.02 -9.03
N THR A 216 -12.61 12.38 -8.10
CA THR A 216 -12.43 10.96 -7.78
C THR A 216 -13.42 10.14 -8.62
N ARG A 217 -12.93 9.18 -9.41
CA ARG A 217 -13.75 8.36 -10.33
C ARG A 217 -13.03 7.10 -10.77
N ASN A 218 -13.74 6.13 -11.34
CA ASN A 218 -13.16 4.95 -11.98
C ASN A 218 -12.28 4.14 -11.02
N GLY A 219 -12.91 3.50 -10.04
CA GLY A 219 -12.24 2.62 -9.08
C GLY A 219 -12.79 1.20 -9.15
N VAL A 220 -11.90 0.20 -9.22
CA VAL A 220 -12.21 -1.23 -9.20
C VAL A 220 -11.52 -1.85 -8.00
N PHE A 221 -12.32 -2.35 -7.06
CA PHE A 221 -11.86 -2.95 -5.81
C PHE A 221 -12.33 -4.40 -5.77
N ILE A 222 -11.44 -5.35 -6.05
CA ILE A 222 -11.84 -6.75 -6.25
C ILE A 222 -11.01 -7.76 -5.47
N ASP A 223 -11.66 -8.80 -4.97
CA ASP A 223 -11.00 -9.99 -4.39
C ASP A 223 -10.04 -9.70 -3.21
N ASN A 224 -10.14 -8.53 -2.57
CA ASN A 224 -9.32 -8.19 -1.41
C ASN A 224 -9.84 -8.91 -0.15
N ARG A 225 -8.93 -9.30 0.73
CA ARG A 225 -9.23 -10.11 1.91
C ARG A 225 -8.84 -9.40 3.18
N TYR A 226 -9.80 -9.12 4.05
CA TYR A 226 -9.55 -8.64 5.41
C TYR A 226 -9.54 -9.86 6.32
N ILE A 227 -8.37 -10.20 6.84
CA ILE A 227 -8.18 -11.35 7.72
C ILE A 227 -7.75 -10.90 9.11
N ASN A 228 -8.03 -11.75 10.08
CA ASN A 228 -7.88 -11.48 11.51
C ASN A 228 -8.64 -10.21 11.94
N TYR A 229 -9.70 -9.84 11.22
CA TYR A 229 -10.43 -8.60 11.45
C TYR A 229 -11.26 -8.67 12.74
N GLN A 230 -11.55 -9.87 13.22
CA GLN A 230 -12.11 -10.15 14.54
C GLN A 230 -11.26 -9.62 15.70
N ASN A 231 -9.95 -9.39 15.49
CA ASN A 231 -9.07 -8.81 16.50
C ASN A 231 -9.43 -7.36 16.86
N ILE A 232 -10.26 -6.70 16.05
CA ILE A 232 -10.81 -5.38 16.32
C ILE A 232 -12.12 -5.55 17.10
N PRO A 233 -12.40 -4.74 18.14
CA PRO A 233 -13.71 -4.72 18.80
C PRO A 233 -14.83 -4.46 17.81
N SER A 234 -15.94 -5.21 17.92
CA SER A 234 -17.04 -5.17 16.96
C SER A 234 -17.60 -3.77 16.70
N ASN A 235 -17.66 -2.93 17.73
CA ASN A 235 -18.12 -1.53 17.64
C ASN A 235 -17.12 -0.55 16.99
N ARG A 236 -15.91 -1.00 16.65
CA ARG A 236 -14.85 -0.20 16.01
C ARG A 236 -14.57 -0.61 14.57
N ARG A 237 -15.06 -1.77 14.15
CA ARG A 237 -14.91 -2.33 12.81
C ARG A 237 -15.58 -1.43 11.77
N GLN A 238 -14.91 -1.22 10.63
CA GLN A 238 -15.37 -0.31 9.57
C GLN A 238 -15.48 -1.04 8.23
N LYS A 239 -16.23 -0.44 7.31
CA LYS A 239 -16.30 -0.81 5.90
C LYS A 239 -15.17 -0.12 5.13
N MET A 240 -14.97 -0.46 3.86
CA MET A 240 -14.05 0.29 2.99
C MET A 240 -14.58 1.72 2.82
N LYS A 241 -13.76 2.73 3.10
CA LYS A 241 -14.16 4.14 2.92
C LYS A 241 -13.80 4.59 1.52
N LEU A 242 -14.69 4.36 0.57
CA LEU A 242 -14.44 4.68 -0.85
C LEU A 242 -15.23 5.90 -1.33
N ALA A 243 -16.32 6.23 -0.64
CA ALA A 243 -17.19 7.36 -0.96
C ALA A 243 -17.79 8.00 0.30
N PHE A 244 -18.36 9.18 0.12
CA PHE A 244 -19.00 9.98 1.16
C PHE A 244 -20.45 10.27 0.84
N ALA A 245 -21.24 10.56 1.88
CA ALA A 245 -22.66 10.85 1.78
C ALA A 245 -23.01 12.08 0.91
N ASP A 246 -22.04 12.96 0.63
CA ASP A 246 -22.19 14.11 -0.25
C ASP A 246 -22.00 13.78 -1.74
N GLY A 247 -21.84 12.50 -2.09
CA GLY A 247 -21.66 12.06 -3.47
C GLY A 247 -20.26 12.32 -4.01
N VAL A 248 -19.25 12.41 -3.14
CA VAL A 248 -17.84 12.50 -3.54
C VAL A 248 -17.13 11.17 -3.26
N GLY A 249 -16.37 10.66 -4.23
CA GLY A 249 -15.52 9.47 -4.08
C GLY A 249 -15.65 8.49 -5.25
N PHE A 250 -15.22 7.26 -5.03
CA PHE A 250 -15.44 6.14 -5.97
C PHE A 250 -16.87 5.64 -5.81
N LEU A 251 -17.74 5.99 -6.76
CA LEU A 251 -19.19 5.80 -6.65
C LEU A 251 -19.65 4.62 -7.49
N PRO A 252 -20.72 3.89 -7.10
CA PRO A 252 -21.21 2.74 -7.86
C PRO A 252 -21.50 3.02 -9.36
N LYS A 253 -21.81 4.28 -9.71
CA LYS A 253 -22.11 4.69 -11.09
C LYS A 253 -20.90 4.57 -12.04
N ASP A 254 -19.69 4.62 -11.50
CA ASP A 254 -18.42 4.66 -12.25
C ASP A 254 -17.32 3.81 -11.58
N SER A 255 -17.70 2.93 -10.64
CA SER A 255 -16.80 2.04 -9.92
C SER A 255 -17.40 0.65 -9.78
N TYR A 256 -16.53 -0.33 -9.51
CA TYR A 256 -16.91 -1.72 -9.36
C TYR A 256 -16.31 -2.34 -8.10
N LEU A 257 -17.10 -3.16 -7.42
CA LEU A 257 -16.68 -3.84 -6.21
C LEU A 257 -17.28 -5.24 -6.17
N ALA A 258 -16.43 -6.26 -6.15
CA ALA A 258 -16.86 -7.65 -6.06
C ALA A 258 -15.77 -8.55 -5.47
N GLY A 259 -16.13 -9.68 -4.90
CA GLY A 259 -15.21 -10.71 -4.41
C GLY A 259 -14.43 -10.33 -3.15
N ASN A 260 -14.58 -9.11 -2.62
CA ASN A 260 -13.90 -8.71 -1.39
C ASN A 260 -14.51 -9.41 -0.17
N THR A 261 -13.65 -9.93 0.71
CA THR A 261 -14.08 -10.66 1.89
C THR A 261 -13.53 -10.09 3.19
N ARG A 262 -14.24 -10.37 4.27
CA ARG A 262 -13.80 -10.13 5.64
C ARG A 262 -14.25 -11.27 6.55
N ASP A 263 -13.39 -11.71 7.44
CA ASP A 263 -13.57 -12.95 8.20
C ASP A 263 -14.44 -12.82 9.45
N ASP A 264 -14.80 -11.61 9.86
CA ASP A 264 -15.62 -11.37 11.04
C ASP A 264 -17.14 -11.25 10.76
N THR A 265 -17.54 -11.22 9.49
CA THR A 265 -18.96 -11.15 9.07
C THR A 265 -19.50 -12.52 8.73
N VAL A 266 -20.78 -12.77 9.02
CA VAL A 266 -21.45 -14.05 8.76
C VAL A 266 -21.50 -14.39 7.26
N ASP A 267 -21.75 -13.40 6.40
CA ASP A 267 -21.81 -13.58 4.95
C ASP A 267 -20.43 -13.63 4.28
N GLY A 268 -19.39 -13.21 5.02
CA GLY A 268 -18.01 -13.10 4.59
C GLY A 268 -17.73 -11.91 3.67
N ILE A 269 -18.64 -10.93 3.55
CA ILE A 269 -18.58 -9.87 2.53
C ILE A 269 -17.96 -8.59 3.10
N LEU A 270 -16.96 -8.05 2.40
CA LEU A 270 -16.42 -6.73 2.68
C LEU A 270 -17.13 -5.66 1.84
N GLN A 271 -17.99 -4.89 2.51
CA GLN A 271 -18.77 -3.82 1.89
C GLN A 271 -18.01 -2.48 1.84
N ALA A 272 -18.48 -1.56 0.99
CA ALA A 272 -18.09 -0.17 0.99
C ALA A 272 -19.04 0.68 1.85
N ASP A 273 -18.48 1.73 2.46
CA ASP A 273 -19.24 2.75 3.16
C ASP A 273 -19.90 3.71 2.16
N ASN A 274 -21.08 4.22 2.50
CA ASN A 274 -21.89 5.14 1.67
C ASN A 274 -22.24 4.64 0.25
N TRP A 275 -22.14 3.34 0.00
CA TRP A 275 -22.72 2.71 -1.19
C TRP A 275 -24.16 2.26 -0.89
N PRO A 276 -25.05 2.19 -1.91
CA PRO A 276 -26.44 1.77 -1.72
C PRO A 276 -26.55 0.39 -1.07
N ALA A 277 -27.54 0.21 -0.19
CA ALA A 277 -27.76 -1.06 0.51
C ALA A 277 -28.16 -2.20 -0.43
N ASP A 278 -28.69 -1.88 -1.61
CA ASP A 278 -29.10 -2.79 -2.68
C ASP A 278 -28.01 -3.01 -3.74
N TYR A 279 -26.80 -2.47 -3.54
CA TYR A 279 -25.67 -2.80 -4.40
C TYR A 279 -25.34 -4.30 -4.33
N ASP A 280 -25.16 -4.94 -5.49
CA ASP A 280 -24.79 -6.35 -5.56
C ASP A 280 -23.30 -6.55 -5.22
N TYR A 281 -23.03 -6.90 -3.97
CA TYR A 281 -21.72 -7.32 -3.49
C TYR A 281 -21.43 -8.77 -3.89
N SER A 282 -21.35 -9.05 -5.19
CA SER A 282 -21.06 -10.39 -5.72
C SER A 282 -19.82 -10.99 -5.05
N LYS A 283 -19.86 -12.29 -4.74
CA LYS A 283 -18.72 -13.03 -4.16
C LYS A 283 -17.62 -13.34 -5.17
N LYS A 284 -17.82 -13.03 -6.45
CA LYS A 284 -16.84 -13.24 -7.53
C LYS A 284 -16.75 -11.99 -8.38
N SER A 285 -15.53 -11.53 -8.64
CA SER A 285 -15.27 -10.50 -9.64
C SER A 285 -15.46 -11.06 -11.06
N ASN A 286 -15.86 -10.19 -12.00
CA ASN A 286 -15.98 -10.53 -13.41
C ASN A 286 -15.18 -9.55 -14.26
N PHE A 287 -14.10 -10.04 -14.89
CA PHE A 287 -13.21 -9.22 -15.73
C PHE A 287 -13.96 -8.43 -16.81
N ASN A 288 -14.98 -9.02 -17.43
CA ASN A 288 -15.73 -8.38 -18.51
C ASN A 288 -16.65 -7.24 -18.00
N GLU A 289 -16.98 -7.21 -16.72
CA GLU A 289 -17.83 -6.15 -16.14
C GLU A 289 -17.01 -4.94 -15.71
N TRP A 290 -15.79 -5.15 -15.20
CA TRP A 290 -15.00 -4.06 -14.65
C TRP A 290 -13.90 -3.53 -15.56
N SER A 291 -13.38 -4.33 -16.51
CA SER A 291 -12.22 -3.95 -17.31
C SER A 291 -12.44 -2.67 -18.14
N SER A 292 -13.66 -2.43 -18.60
CA SER A 292 -14.02 -1.21 -19.34
C SER A 292 -14.19 0.04 -18.48
N ILE A 293 -14.21 -0.09 -17.16
CA ILE A 293 -14.30 1.05 -16.23
C ILE A 293 -12.95 1.77 -16.12
N LEU A 294 -11.86 1.01 -16.25
CA LEU A 294 -10.50 1.52 -16.08
C LEU A 294 -9.85 1.89 -17.41
N HIS A 295 -8.67 2.48 -17.31
CA HIS A 295 -7.81 2.66 -18.47
C HIS A 295 -7.49 1.29 -19.13
N PRO A 296 -7.51 1.18 -20.47
CA PRO A 296 -7.35 -0.11 -21.17
C PRO A 296 -6.10 -0.91 -20.75
N ASP A 297 -4.99 -0.22 -20.52
CA ASP A 297 -3.73 -0.85 -20.12
C ASP A 297 -3.84 -1.59 -18.78
N MET A 298 -4.68 -1.13 -17.85
CA MET A 298 -4.84 -1.76 -16.54
C MET A 298 -5.50 -3.14 -16.60
N GLY A 299 -6.34 -3.40 -17.61
CA GLY A 299 -6.86 -4.74 -17.87
C GLY A 299 -5.77 -5.70 -18.36
N THR A 300 -4.81 -5.19 -19.13
CA THR A 300 -3.64 -5.95 -19.59
C THR A 300 -2.70 -6.22 -18.41
N GLU A 301 -2.38 -5.20 -17.62
CA GLU A 301 -1.53 -5.31 -16.42
C GLU A 301 -2.13 -6.25 -15.38
N TYR A 302 -3.47 -6.24 -15.20
CA TYR A 302 -4.14 -7.21 -14.34
C TYR A 302 -3.81 -8.65 -14.75
N ASN A 303 -3.93 -8.96 -16.05
CA ASN A 303 -3.66 -10.32 -16.55
C ASN A 303 -2.17 -10.69 -16.46
N GLU A 304 -1.26 -9.72 -16.57
CA GLU A 304 0.17 -9.92 -16.31
C GLU A 304 0.41 -10.29 -14.84
N TYR A 305 -0.21 -9.55 -13.92
CA TYR A 305 0.12 -9.63 -12.50
C TYR A 305 -0.72 -10.62 -11.69
N ILE A 306 -1.88 -11.10 -12.18
CA ILE A 306 -2.82 -11.92 -11.41
C ILE A 306 -2.19 -13.19 -10.81
N HIS A 307 -1.18 -13.75 -11.48
CA HIS A 307 -0.46 -14.94 -11.02
C HIS A 307 0.73 -14.63 -10.11
N THR A 308 1.00 -13.35 -9.82
CA THR A 308 2.03 -12.97 -8.86
C THR A 308 1.67 -13.50 -7.48
N LYS A 309 2.56 -14.31 -6.91
CA LYS A 309 2.38 -14.87 -5.57
C LYS A 309 2.28 -13.74 -4.55
N ILE A 310 1.27 -13.82 -3.69
CA ILE A 310 1.16 -12.96 -2.51
C ILE A 310 2.24 -13.38 -1.51
N PRO A 311 3.13 -12.47 -1.07
CA PRO A 311 4.26 -12.77 -0.20
C PRO A 311 3.84 -12.92 1.26
N MET A 312 2.87 -13.79 1.53
CA MET A 312 2.32 -14.04 2.86
C MET A 312 3.12 -15.13 3.57
N ARG A 313 3.53 -14.84 4.81
CA ARG A 313 4.07 -15.81 5.75
C ARG A 313 3.58 -15.46 7.15
N ASP A 314 2.74 -16.33 7.71
CA ASP A 314 2.02 -16.07 8.96
C ASP A 314 2.87 -16.19 10.23
N ASP A 315 4.02 -16.87 10.17
CA ASP A 315 4.90 -17.21 11.32
C ASP A 315 6.13 -16.30 11.44
N LEU A 316 6.20 -15.17 10.72
CA LEU A 316 7.18 -14.14 11.05
C LEU A 316 6.95 -13.69 12.50
N LYS A 317 7.93 -13.98 13.37
CA LYS A 317 7.80 -13.85 14.83
C LYS A 317 7.07 -12.56 15.20
N VAL A 318 5.95 -12.74 15.87
CA VAL A 318 5.23 -11.66 16.53
C VAL A 318 5.83 -11.58 17.93
N LYS A 319 6.48 -10.47 18.27
CA LYS A 319 6.54 -10.03 19.65
C LYS A 319 5.58 -8.85 19.78
#